data_AF-A0AAN6STR8-F1
#
_entry.id   AF-A0AAN6STR8-F1
#
_cell.length_a   1.000
_cell.length_b   1.000
_cell.length_c   1.000
_cell.angle_alpha   90.00
_cell.angle_beta   90.00
_cell.angle_gamma   90.00
#
_symmetry.space_group_name_H-M   'P 1'
#
loop_
_entity.id
_entity.type
_entity.pdbx_description
1 polymer ?
#
loop_
_entity_poly.entity_id
_entity_poly.type
_entity_poly.pdbx_seq_one_letter_code
_entity_poly.pdbx_strand_id
1 'polypeptide(L)'
;MRLTADLITNSLSYLNPLKERELDLRGHRIPAIENLGVAGPHDAIDLTDNDIQVLGNFPLSPRVRTLLLARNRIAAVQATLPAAVPNLRNLVLAGNSLGELADLDVLGRFARLTHLVLVDNPVVKKEHYRYWVLWRCPTVRFLDYQKVKDAERAKAKELFGSAEAPTELASQIMGVKSKTFDVGAANGPAGGQGSKLSRLKLTDKERKKLQEMIKKADSLEEIIRLEKALNEGRLPPGVMVEDPMEE
;
A
#
# COMPACT_ATOMS: atom_id res chain seq x y z
N MET A 1 20.95 -3.20 -0.31
CA MET A 1 21.57 -1.90 -0.68
C MET A 1 20.46 -0.88 -0.85
N ARG A 2 20.64 0.39 -0.48
CA ARG A 2 19.61 1.42 -0.72
C ARG A 2 19.51 1.72 -2.22
N LEU A 3 18.31 1.96 -2.75
CA LEU A 3 18.12 2.33 -4.16
C LEU A 3 18.49 3.81 -4.36
N THR A 4 19.76 4.09 -4.60
CA THR A 4 20.27 5.46 -4.82
C THR A 4 20.21 5.86 -6.29
N ALA A 5 20.27 7.17 -6.55
CA ALA A 5 20.36 7.69 -7.91
C ALA A 5 21.60 7.18 -8.66
N ASP A 6 22.73 7.07 -7.95
CA ASP A 6 23.98 6.54 -8.50
C ASP A 6 23.84 5.07 -8.89
N LEU A 7 23.14 4.26 -8.07
CA LEU A 7 22.88 2.86 -8.42
C LEU A 7 22.07 2.79 -9.72
N ILE A 8 20.99 3.56 -9.82
CA ILE A 8 20.12 3.58 -11.01
C ILE A 8 20.91 4.00 -12.26
N THR A 9 21.72 5.05 -12.16
CA THR A 9 22.49 5.58 -13.30
C THR A 9 23.55 4.60 -13.79
N ASN A 10 24.17 3.86 -12.88
CA ASN A 10 25.20 2.87 -13.20
C ASN A 10 24.65 1.46 -13.51
N SER A 11 23.33 1.27 -13.36
CA SER A 11 22.68 -0.01 -13.65
C SER A 11 22.56 -0.24 -15.15
N LEU A 12 22.47 -1.52 -15.53
CA LEU A 12 22.38 -1.88 -16.94
C LEU A 12 21.03 -1.41 -17.53
N SER A 13 21.10 -0.65 -18.61
CA SER A 13 19.94 -0.26 -19.42
C SER A 13 20.13 -0.78 -20.84
N TYR A 14 19.22 -1.64 -21.29
CA TYR A 14 19.36 -2.33 -22.56
C TYR A 14 18.00 -2.59 -23.22
N LEU A 15 18.02 -3.06 -24.46
CA LEU A 15 16.81 -3.50 -25.16
C LEU A 15 16.58 -4.98 -24.89
N ASN A 16 15.49 -5.32 -24.22
CA ASN A 16 15.17 -6.71 -23.92
C ASN A 16 14.64 -7.45 -25.17
N PRO A 17 14.44 -8.79 -25.12
CA PRO A 17 13.97 -9.57 -26.27
C PRO A 17 12.60 -9.15 -26.83
N LEU A 18 11.80 -8.43 -26.06
CA LEU A 18 10.51 -7.88 -26.49
C LEU A 18 10.63 -6.48 -27.09
N LYS A 19 11.86 -5.99 -27.29
CA LYS A 19 12.17 -4.64 -27.78
C LYS A 19 11.68 -3.53 -26.83
N GLU A 20 11.62 -3.82 -25.53
CA GLU A 20 11.35 -2.83 -24.49
C GLU A 20 12.69 -2.36 -23.90
N ARG A 21 12.82 -1.04 -23.66
CA ARG A 21 13.97 -0.52 -22.92
C ARG A 21 13.82 -0.92 -21.45
N GLU A 22 14.68 -1.82 -20.99
CA GLU A 22 14.66 -2.41 -19.66
C GLU A 22 15.77 -1.84 -18.79
N LEU A 23 15.42 -1.49 -17.55
CA LEU A 23 16.35 -1.17 -16.48
C LEU A 23 16.51 -2.39 -15.57
N ASP A 24 17.73 -2.91 -15.48
CA ASP A 24 18.07 -4.06 -14.62
C ASP A 24 18.51 -3.58 -13.23
N LEU A 25 17.72 -3.90 -12.20
CA LEU A 25 18.01 -3.65 -10.80
C LEU A 25 18.00 -4.95 -9.99
N ARG A 26 18.32 -6.08 -10.62
CA ARG A 26 18.25 -7.40 -9.98
C ARG A 26 19.30 -7.59 -8.88
N GLY A 27 18.95 -8.33 -7.83
CA GLY A 27 19.94 -8.88 -6.90
C GLY A 27 20.64 -7.87 -5.96
N HIS A 28 20.16 -6.63 -5.88
CA HIS A 28 20.80 -5.57 -5.08
C HIS A 28 20.35 -5.54 -3.60
N ARG A 29 19.46 -6.47 -3.18
CA ARG A 29 18.85 -6.49 -1.84
C ARG A 29 18.22 -5.13 -1.49
N ILE A 30 17.49 -4.56 -2.43
CA ILE A 30 16.83 -3.27 -2.28
C ILE A 30 15.64 -3.43 -1.31
N PRO A 31 15.59 -2.69 -0.19
CA PRO A 31 14.51 -2.83 0.79
C PRO A 31 13.25 -2.05 0.43
N ALA A 32 13.39 -0.97 -0.36
CA ALA A 32 12.31 -0.06 -0.71
C ALA A 32 12.56 0.58 -2.08
N ILE A 33 11.47 0.85 -2.81
CA ILE A 33 11.51 1.60 -4.08
C ILE A 33 11.56 3.08 -3.74
N GLU A 34 12.54 3.78 -4.30
CA GLU A 34 12.77 5.22 -4.14
C GLU A 34 13.67 5.72 -5.28
N ASN A 35 13.78 7.04 -5.43
CA ASN A 35 14.68 7.70 -6.40
C ASN A 35 14.50 7.32 -7.87
N LEU A 36 13.42 6.62 -8.25
CA LEU A 36 13.12 6.28 -9.64
C LEU A 36 12.91 7.49 -10.56
N GLY A 37 12.83 8.72 -10.03
CA GLY A 37 12.78 9.95 -10.83
C GLY A 37 14.02 10.14 -11.72
N VAL A 38 15.17 9.59 -11.34
CA VAL A 38 16.39 9.64 -12.16
C VAL A 38 16.48 8.52 -13.19
N ALA A 39 15.57 7.54 -13.14
CA ALA A 39 15.63 6.34 -13.98
C ALA A 39 15.41 6.65 -15.46
N GLY A 40 15.00 7.85 -15.88
CA GLY A 40 14.78 8.15 -17.29
C GLY A 40 13.65 7.30 -17.92
N PRO A 41 13.47 7.36 -19.25
CA PRO A 41 12.32 6.77 -19.91
C PRO A 41 12.50 5.27 -20.20
N HIS A 42 12.08 4.41 -19.27
CA HIS A 42 12.07 2.96 -19.44
C HIS A 42 10.67 2.40 -19.76
N ASP A 43 10.65 1.34 -20.56
CA ASP A 43 9.44 0.58 -20.89
C ASP A 43 9.23 -0.59 -19.90
N ALA A 44 10.33 -1.17 -19.41
CA ALA A 44 10.35 -2.24 -18.42
C ALA A 44 11.33 -1.93 -17.27
N ILE A 45 10.99 -2.36 -16.06
CA ILE A 45 11.90 -2.29 -14.90
C ILE A 45 11.93 -3.66 -14.25
N ASP A 46 13.14 -4.19 -14.06
CA ASP A 46 13.37 -5.45 -13.38
C ASP A 46 13.95 -5.25 -11.99
N LEU A 47 13.16 -5.59 -10.98
CA LEU A 47 13.48 -5.53 -9.56
C LEU A 47 13.50 -6.94 -8.93
N THR A 48 13.69 -7.99 -9.75
CA THR A 48 13.74 -9.38 -9.29
C THR A 48 14.87 -9.61 -8.29
N ASP A 49 14.70 -10.51 -7.32
CA ASP A 49 15.70 -10.84 -6.30
C ASP A 49 16.11 -9.65 -5.43
N ASN A 50 15.12 -8.93 -4.89
CA ASN A 50 15.33 -7.85 -3.94
C ASN A 50 14.52 -8.11 -2.64
N ASP A 51 14.60 -7.19 -1.68
CA ASP A 51 13.95 -7.31 -0.38
C ASP A 51 12.80 -6.29 -0.22
N ILE A 52 12.15 -5.93 -1.33
CA ILE A 52 11.12 -4.89 -1.36
C ILE A 52 9.88 -5.37 -0.62
N GLN A 53 9.41 -4.58 0.35
CA GLN A 53 8.25 -4.94 1.19
C GLN A 53 6.93 -4.32 0.73
N VAL A 54 6.99 -3.15 0.08
CA VAL A 54 5.82 -2.41 -0.37
C VAL A 54 6.02 -2.02 -1.83
N LEU A 55 5.07 -2.40 -2.67
CA LEU A 55 5.05 -1.98 -4.07
C LEU A 55 4.44 -0.57 -4.16
N GLY A 56 5.29 0.42 -4.41
CA GLY A 56 4.89 1.82 -4.36
C GLY A 56 6.02 2.78 -4.70
N ASN A 57 5.84 4.06 -4.36
CA ASN A 57 6.84 5.13 -4.51
C ASN A 57 7.35 5.33 -5.94
N PHE A 58 6.53 5.03 -6.95
CA PHE A 58 6.85 5.34 -8.33
C PHE A 58 6.59 6.83 -8.62
N PRO A 59 7.50 7.52 -9.34
CA PRO A 59 7.16 8.79 -9.98
C PRO A 59 6.18 8.53 -11.12
N LEU A 60 5.56 9.60 -11.64
CA LEU A 60 4.73 9.51 -12.83
C LEU A 60 5.55 8.97 -14.01
N SER A 61 5.31 7.70 -14.36
CA SER A 61 6.10 6.92 -15.32
C SER A 61 5.16 6.33 -16.37
N PRO A 62 4.63 7.16 -17.29
CA PRO A 62 3.62 6.74 -18.26
C PRO A 62 4.17 5.77 -19.32
N ARG A 63 5.49 5.65 -19.44
CA ARG A 63 6.15 4.75 -20.40
C ARG A 63 6.27 3.32 -19.88
N VAL A 64 6.29 3.12 -18.56
CA VAL A 64 6.46 1.80 -17.95
C VAL A 64 5.23 0.94 -18.25
N ARG A 65 5.46 -0.20 -18.88
CA ARG A 65 4.45 -1.21 -19.27
C ARG A 65 4.66 -2.53 -18.54
N THR A 66 5.90 -2.83 -18.16
CA THR A 66 6.29 -4.11 -17.55
C THR A 66 7.02 -3.86 -16.24
N LEU A 67 6.54 -4.47 -15.16
CA LEU A 67 7.23 -4.51 -13.86
C LEU A 67 7.50 -5.96 -13.48
N LEU A 68 8.78 -6.29 -13.29
CA LEU A 68 9.23 -7.60 -12.84
C LEU A 68 9.68 -7.48 -11.39
N LEU A 69 8.94 -8.08 -10.46
CA LEU A 69 9.15 -7.98 -9.02
C LEU A 69 9.17 -9.38 -8.39
N ALA A 70 9.67 -10.37 -9.13
CA ALA A 70 9.71 -11.74 -8.63
C ALA A 70 10.70 -11.87 -7.47
N ARG A 71 10.46 -12.81 -6.56
CA ARG A 71 11.35 -13.12 -5.42
C ARG A 71 11.68 -11.85 -4.60
N ASN A 72 10.64 -11.20 -4.11
CA ASN A 72 10.69 -10.06 -3.21
C ASN A 72 9.89 -10.37 -1.93
N ARG A 73 9.66 -9.37 -1.07
CA ARG A 73 8.90 -9.52 0.19
C ARG A 73 7.63 -8.67 0.18
N ILE A 74 7.06 -8.43 -0.99
CA ILE A 74 5.95 -7.48 -1.14
C ILE A 74 4.74 -8.02 -0.41
N ALA A 75 4.31 -7.29 0.62
CA ALA A 75 3.12 -7.61 1.41
C ALA A 75 1.98 -6.60 1.18
N ALA A 76 2.28 -5.44 0.56
CA ALA A 76 1.30 -4.39 0.30
C ALA A 76 1.55 -3.69 -1.05
N VAL A 77 0.47 -3.22 -1.68
CA VAL A 77 0.52 -2.39 -2.88
C VAL A 77 -0.08 -1.02 -2.55
N GLN A 78 0.66 0.06 -2.84
CA GLN A 78 0.20 1.42 -2.59
C GLN A 78 -0.97 1.80 -3.50
N ALA A 79 -1.99 2.44 -2.92
CA ALA A 79 -3.19 2.89 -3.65
C ALA A 79 -2.92 3.97 -4.72
N THR A 80 -1.78 4.66 -4.65
CA THR A 80 -1.35 5.70 -5.60
C THR A 80 -0.67 5.12 -6.84
N LEU A 81 -0.24 3.85 -6.81
CA LEU A 81 0.50 3.21 -7.89
C LEU A 81 -0.22 3.23 -9.25
N PRO A 82 -1.54 3.00 -9.35
CA PRO A 82 -2.27 3.11 -10.62
C PRO A 82 -2.18 4.48 -11.28
N ALA A 83 -2.06 5.55 -10.50
CA ALA A 83 -1.88 6.90 -11.02
C ALA A 83 -0.43 7.16 -11.45
N ALA A 84 0.55 6.54 -10.77
CA ALA A 84 1.97 6.68 -11.09
C ALA A 84 2.37 5.92 -12.36
N VAL A 85 1.85 4.70 -12.58
CA VAL A 85 2.13 3.86 -13.77
C VAL A 85 0.85 3.52 -14.54
N PRO A 86 0.20 4.51 -15.18
CA PRO A 86 -1.14 4.36 -15.76
C PRO A 86 -1.21 3.38 -16.94
N ASN A 87 -0.07 3.10 -17.58
CA ASN A 87 0.03 2.23 -18.76
C ASN A 87 0.58 0.84 -18.46
N LEU A 88 0.64 0.45 -17.18
CA LEU A 88 1.12 -0.88 -16.77
C LEU A 88 0.24 -1.98 -17.40
N ARG A 89 0.89 -2.93 -18.07
CA ARG A 89 0.25 -4.06 -18.76
C ARG A 89 0.64 -5.40 -18.14
N ASN A 90 1.89 -5.52 -17.71
CA ASN A 90 2.48 -6.76 -17.21
C ASN A 90 3.02 -6.52 -15.80
N LEU A 91 2.50 -7.27 -14.82
CA LEU A 91 2.94 -7.21 -13.43
C LEU A 91 3.27 -8.62 -12.95
N VAL A 92 4.55 -8.86 -12.69
CA VAL A 92 5.04 -10.14 -12.17
C VAL A 92 5.39 -9.98 -10.69
N LEU A 93 4.61 -10.63 -9.83
CA LEU A 93 4.76 -10.63 -8.38
C LEU A 93 5.02 -12.05 -7.84
N ALA A 94 5.58 -12.94 -8.66
CA ALA A 94 5.84 -14.32 -8.26
C ALA A 94 6.79 -14.41 -7.05
N GLY A 95 6.48 -15.23 -6.06
CA GLY A 95 7.31 -15.40 -4.86
C GLY A 95 7.40 -14.14 -4.01
N ASN A 96 6.25 -13.58 -3.65
CA ASN A 96 6.12 -12.44 -2.72
C ASN A 96 5.29 -12.85 -1.49
N SER A 97 4.99 -11.87 -0.63
CA SER A 97 4.34 -12.07 0.67
C SER A 97 2.90 -11.55 0.71
N LEU A 98 2.19 -11.49 -0.42
CA LEU A 98 0.79 -11.07 -0.45
C LEU A 98 -0.08 -12.12 0.24
N GLY A 99 -0.69 -11.71 1.36
CA GLY A 99 -1.43 -12.58 2.24
C GLY A 99 -2.92 -12.61 1.95
N GLU A 100 -3.55 -11.45 1.93
CA GLU A 100 -5.00 -11.32 1.93
C GLU A 100 -5.56 -11.01 0.54
N LEU A 101 -6.79 -11.47 0.27
CA LEU A 101 -7.48 -11.21 -0.99
C LEU A 101 -7.77 -9.71 -1.17
N ALA A 102 -8.09 -9.02 -0.08
CA ALA A 102 -8.35 -7.58 -0.09
C ALA A 102 -7.12 -6.73 -0.44
N ASP A 103 -5.90 -7.25 -0.25
CA ASP A 103 -4.66 -6.53 -0.63
C ASP A 103 -4.55 -6.39 -2.16
N LEU A 104 -5.22 -7.27 -2.91
CA LEU A 104 -5.25 -7.26 -4.37
C LEU A 104 -6.24 -6.24 -4.95
N ASP A 105 -7.10 -5.63 -4.13
CA ASP A 105 -8.14 -4.70 -4.59
C ASP A 105 -7.56 -3.48 -5.34
N VAL A 106 -6.37 -3.04 -4.93
CA VAL A 106 -5.67 -1.93 -5.56
C VAL A 106 -5.32 -2.25 -7.02
N LEU A 107 -5.09 -3.53 -7.34
CA LEU A 107 -4.74 -3.96 -8.69
C LEU A 107 -5.92 -3.76 -9.67
N GLY A 108 -7.16 -3.74 -9.18
CA GLY A 108 -8.35 -3.49 -10.00
C GLY A 108 -8.39 -2.08 -10.61
N ARG A 109 -7.63 -1.14 -10.03
CA ARG A 109 -7.57 0.25 -10.49
C ARG A 109 -6.67 0.45 -11.72
N PHE A 110 -5.89 -0.56 -12.12
CA PHE A 110 -5.09 -0.47 -13.34
C PHE A 110 -5.96 -0.70 -14.58
N ALA A 111 -6.21 0.38 -15.32
CA ALA A 111 -7.05 0.35 -16.53
C ALA A 111 -6.49 -0.51 -17.67
N ARG A 112 -5.18 -0.80 -17.67
CA ARG A 112 -4.48 -1.50 -18.77
C ARG A 112 -3.78 -2.78 -18.36
N LEU A 113 -3.94 -3.22 -17.11
CA LEU A 113 -3.29 -4.44 -16.62
C LEU A 113 -3.90 -5.67 -17.32
N THR A 114 -3.07 -6.46 -17.98
CA THR A 114 -3.50 -7.61 -18.80
C THR A 114 -2.85 -8.92 -18.37
N HIS A 115 -1.60 -8.88 -17.92
CA HIS A 115 -0.86 -10.03 -17.44
C HIS A 115 -0.51 -9.80 -15.97
N LEU A 116 -1.00 -10.70 -15.11
CA LEU A 116 -0.75 -10.68 -13.68
C LEU A 116 -0.23 -12.06 -13.25
N VAL A 117 0.88 -12.08 -12.52
CA VAL A 117 1.44 -13.31 -11.96
C VAL A 117 1.60 -13.13 -10.46
N LEU A 118 0.93 -13.99 -9.69
CA LEU A 118 0.92 -14.01 -8.22
C LEU A 118 1.32 -15.39 -7.68
N VAL A 119 1.78 -16.31 -8.54
CA VAL A 119 2.32 -17.63 -8.15
C VAL A 119 3.29 -17.51 -6.97
N ASP A 120 3.29 -18.50 -6.09
CA ASP A 120 4.13 -18.53 -4.88
C ASP A 120 3.90 -17.39 -3.89
N ASN A 121 2.70 -16.78 -3.88
CA ASN A 121 2.23 -15.93 -2.78
C ASN A 121 1.28 -16.70 -1.86
N PRO A 122 1.23 -16.39 -0.55
CA PRO A 122 0.27 -17.00 0.38
C PRO A 122 -1.20 -16.87 -0.08
N VAL A 123 -1.55 -15.76 -0.73
CA VAL A 123 -2.91 -15.48 -1.24
C VAL A 123 -3.42 -16.55 -2.23
N VAL A 124 -2.52 -17.24 -2.95
CA VAL A 124 -2.89 -18.27 -3.94
C VAL A 124 -3.56 -19.48 -3.28
N LYS A 125 -3.26 -19.74 -1.99
CA LYS A 125 -3.84 -20.86 -1.23
C LYS A 125 -5.25 -20.55 -0.71
N LYS A 126 -5.74 -19.32 -0.86
CA LYS A 126 -7.05 -18.91 -0.34
C LYS A 126 -8.19 -19.41 -1.21
N GLU A 127 -9.31 -19.70 -0.57
CA GLU A 127 -10.53 -20.07 -1.27
C GLU A 127 -10.97 -18.94 -2.22
N HIS A 128 -11.45 -19.35 -3.39
CA HIS A 128 -11.91 -18.45 -4.44
C HIS A 128 -10.88 -17.42 -4.95
N TYR A 129 -9.58 -17.55 -4.63
CA TYR A 129 -8.52 -16.63 -5.06
C TYR A 129 -8.62 -16.23 -6.54
N ARG A 130 -8.71 -17.23 -7.41
CA ARG A 130 -8.76 -17.00 -8.85
C ARG A 130 -9.99 -16.18 -9.26
N TYR A 131 -11.17 -16.54 -8.75
CA TYR A 131 -12.40 -15.81 -9.04
C TYR A 131 -12.38 -14.40 -8.45
N TRP A 132 -11.78 -14.22 -7.26
CA TRP A 132 -11.61 -12.93 -6.62
C TRP A 132 -10.81 -11.97 -7.50
N VAL A 133 -9.65 -12.40 -7.99
CA VAL A 133 -8.80 -11.60 -8.88
C VAL A 133 -9.55 -11.23 -10.17
N LEU A 134 -10.30 -12.16 -10.75
CA LEU A 134 -11.08 -11.90 -11.97
C LEU A 134 -12.23 -10.91 -11.76
N TRP A 135 -12.83 -10.93 -10.57
CA TRP A 135 -13.89 -10.00 -10.18
C TRP A 135 -13.34 -8.59 -9.91
N ARG A 136 -12.24 -8.49 -9.15
CA ARG A 136 -11.60 -7.20 -8.82
C ARG A 136 -10.86 -6.58 -10.01
N CYS A 137 -10.22 -7.40 -10.83
CA CYS A 137 -9.36 -6.98 -11.94
C CYS A 137 -9.92 -7.48 -13.28
N PRO A 138 -11.02 -6.88 -13.80
CA PRO A 138 -11.66 -7.36 -15.02
C PRO A 138 -10.77 -7.23 -16.26
N THR A 139 -9.78 -6.33 -16.25
CA THR A 139 -8.84 -6.07 -17.35
C THR A 139 -7.83 -7.22 -17.58
N VAL A 140 -7.57 -8.03 -16.55
CA VAL A 140 -6.59 -9.13 -16.60
C VAL A 140 -7.06 -10.22 -17.56
N ARG A 141 -6.23 -10.57 -18.54
CA ARG A 141 -6.48 -11.61 -19.55
C ARG A 141 -5.70 -12.89 -19.28
N PHE A 142 -4.54 -12.76 -18.63
CA PHE A 142 -3.70 -13.87 -18.23
C PHE A 142 -3.38 -13.73 -16.75
N LEU A 143 -3.76 -14.75 -15.98
CA LEU A 143 -3.49 -14.85 -14.55
C LEU A 143 -2.68 -16.12 -14.30
N ASP A 144 -1.52 -15.98 -13.66
CA ASP A 144 -0.62 -17.09 -13.31
C ASP A 144 -0.25 -17.96 -14.53
N TYR A 145 0.08 -17.27 -15.64
CA TYR A 145 0.38 -17.85 -16.95
C TYR A 145 -0.77 -18.62 -17.61
N GLN A 146 -1.98 -18.58 -17.03
CA GLN A 146 -3.17 -19.20 -17.60
C GLN A 146 -4.11 -18.16 -18.20
N LYS A 147 -4.61 -18.44 -19.41
CA LYS A 147 -5.62 -17.61 -20.06
C LYS A 147 -6.93 -17.65 -19.27
N VAL A 148 -7.50 -16.48 -19.03
CA VAL A 148 -8.80 -16.31 -18.38
C VAL A 148 -9.92 -16.64 -19.37
N LYS A 149 -10.89 -17.46 -18.95
CA LYS A 149 -12.08 -17.79 -19.74
C LYS A 149 -13.30 -17.02 -19.25
N ASP A 150 -14.25 -16.73 -20.15
CA ASP A 150 -15.47 -16.00 -19.81
C ASP A 150 -16.37 -16.76 -18.83
N ALA A 151 -16.37 -18.10 -18.88
CA ALA A 151 -17.07 -18.94 -17.91
C ALA A 151 -16.59 -18.69 -16.47
N GLU A 152 -15.30 -18.42 -16.27
CA GLU A 152 -14.75 -18.12 -14.94
C GLU A 152 -15.19 -16.74 -14.46
N ARG A 153 -15.30 -15.77 -15.38
CA ARG A 153 -15.81 -14.43 -15.07
C ARG A 153 -17.28 -14.44 -14.68
N ALA A 154 -18.10 -15.24 -15.37
CA ALA A 154 -19.51 -15.41 -15.04
C ALA A 154 -19.68 -15.98 -13.63
N LYS A 155 -18.93 -17.05 -13.29
CA LYS A 155 -18.90 -17.63 -11.94
C LYS A 155 -18.43 -16.64 -10.88
N ALA A 156 -17.39 -15.86 -11.18
CA ALA A 156 -16.91 -14.83 -10.25
C ALA A 156 -17.98 -13.77 -9.96
N LYS A 157 -18.76 -13.36 -10.98
CA LYS A 157 -19.87 -12.42 -10.83
C LYS A 157 -21.05 -13.03 -10.06
N GLU A 158 -21.31 -14.33 -10.22
CA GLU A 158 -22.35 -15.04 -9.46
C GLU A 158 -21.98 -15.14 -7.97
N LEU A 159 -20.72 -15.46 -7.66
CA LEU A 159 -20.22 -15.58 -6.29
C LEU A 159 -20.18 -14.24 -5.55
N PHE A 160 -19.66 -13.21 -6.20
CA PHE A 160 -19.34 -11.93 -5.55
C PHE A 160 -20.28 -10.78 -5.90
N GLY A 161 -21.21 -10.99 -6.83
CA GLY A 161 -22.16 -9.96 -7.27
C GLY A 161 -21.51 -8.93 -8.20
N SER A 162 -21.98 -7.68 -8.11
CA SER A 162 -21.42 -6.55 -8.86
C SER A 162 -20.49 -5.72 -7.97
N ALA A 163 -19.62 -4.90 -8.57
CA ALA A 163 -18.74 -4.01 -7.80
C ALA A 163 -19.51 -2.99 -6.95
N GLU A 164 -20.77 -2.68 -7.31
CA GLU A 164 -21.64 -1.72 -6.61
C GLU A 164 -22.55 -2.41 -5.57
N ALA A 165 -22.86 -3.70 -5.77
CA ALA A 165 -23.64 -4.52 -4.86
C ALA A 165 -22.89 -5.84 -4.59
N PRO A 166 -21.87 -5.82 -3.72
CA PRO A 166 -21.12 -7.01 -3.36
C PRO A 166 -21.97 -7.95 -2.49
N THR A 167 -21.84 -9.26 -2.72
CA THR A 167 -22.44 -10.28 -1.84
C THR A 167 -21.87 -10.20 -0.42
N GLU A 168 -22.57 -10.77 0.57
CA GLU A 168 -22.07 -10.87 1.96
C GLU A 168 -20.67 -11.50 2.04
N LEU A 169 -20.41 -12.56 1.26
CA LEU A 169 -19.10 -13.19 1.15
C LEU A 169 -18.01 -12.20 0.68
N ALA A 170 -18.33 -11.38 -0.33
CA ALA A 170 -17.39 -10.38 -0.83
C ALA A 170 -17.12 -9.30 0.23
N SER A 171 -18.15 -8.85 0.93
CA SER A 171 -18.03 -7.87 2.01
C SER A 171 -17.18 -8.39 3.17
N GLN A 172 -17.33 -9.66 3.52
CA GLN A 172 -16.51 -10.32 4.53
C GLN A 172 -15.04 -10.37 4.11
N ILE A 173 -14.75 -10.79 2.86
CA ILE A 173 -13.39 -10.85 2.33
C ILE A 173 -12.74 -9.47 2.26
N MET A 174 -13.47 -8.43 1.85
CA MET A 174 -12.96 -7.04 1.80
C MET A 174 -12.59 -6.48 3.18
N GLY A 175 -13.24 -6.98 4.24
CA GLY A 175 -12.97 -6.60 5.62
C GLY A 175 -11.69 -7.22 6.18
N VAL A 176 -11.21 -8.32 5.61
CA VAL A 176 -9.98 -8.99 6.05
C VAL A 176 -8.80 -8.47 5.24
N LYS A 177 -8.11 -7.47 5.81
CA LYS A 177 -6.87 -6.92 5.25
C LYS A 177 -5.65 -7.37 6.05
N SER A 178 -4.52 -7.49 5.36
CA SER A 178 -3.26 -7.75 6.04
C SER A 178 -2.93 -6.59 6.99
N LYS A 179 -2.38 -6.90 8.17
CA LYS A 179 -1.79 -5.89 9.05
C LYS A 179 -0.46 -5.42 8.44
N THR A 180 -0.52 -4.65 7.37
CA THR A 180 0.68 -4.08 6.74
C THR A 180 1.09 -2.82 7.49
N PHE A 181 2.40 -2.67 7.72
CA PHE A 181 2.96 -1.45 8.29
C PHE A 181 2.60 -0.27 7.39
N ASP A 182 1.90 0.74 7.92
CA ASP A 182 1.67 2.03 7.27
C ASP A 182 3.02 2.73 7.07
N VAL A 183 3.71 2.43 5.96
CA VAL A 183 4.86 3.22 5.52
C VAL A 183 4.30 4.42 4.77
N GLY A 184 3.94 5.45 5.54
CA GLY A 184 3.57 6.76 5.01
C GLY A 184 4.64 7.24 4.03
N ALA A 185 4.19 7.81 2.91
CA ALA A 185 5.04 8.41 1.90
C ALA A 185 5.93 9.50 2.53
N ALA A 186 7.16 9.13 2.90
CA ALA A 186 8.16 10.06 3.42
C ALA A 186 8.84 10.79 2.26
N ASN A 187 8.13 11.75 1.68
CA ASN A 187 8.72 12.86 0.94
C ASN A 187 8.24 14.17 1.58
N GLY A 188 8.89 14.51 2.68
CA GLY A 188 8.80 15.80 3.38
C GLY A 188 10.06 15.96 4.21
N PRO A 189 10.63 17.18 4.33
CA PRO A 189 11.87 17.38 5.06
C PRO A 189 11.66 17.02 6.52
N ALA A 190 12.72 16.51 7.15
CA ALA A 190 12.73 16.07 8.54
C ALA A 190 12.07 17.09 9.48
N GLY A 191 11.04 16.65 10.21
CA GLY A 191 10.42 17.44 11.27
C GLY A 191 8.95 17.08 11.48
N GLY A 192 8.66 16.23 12.46
CA GLY A 192 7.29 15.99 12.90
C GLY A 192 7.06 14.54 13.29
N GLN A 193 7.44 14.18 14.53
CA GLN A 193 6.79 13.07 15.22
C GLN A 193 5.29 13.25 15.05
N GLY A 194 4.61 12.24 14.49
CA GLY A 194 3.16 12.17 14.53
C GLY A 194 2.72 12.48 15.96
N SER A 195 1.98 13.57 16.10
CA SER A 195 1.53 14.06 17.39
C SER A 195 0.91 12.92 18.18
N LYS A 196 1.48 12.61 19.34
CA LYS A 196 1.00 11.57 20.27
C LYS A 196 -0.44 11.83 20.75
N LEU A 197 -1.06 12.97 20.39
CA LEU A 197 -2.49 13.23 20.58
C LEU A 197 -3.41 12.18 19.95
N SER A 198 -3.03 11.51 18.87
CA SER A 198 -3.89 10.51 18.22
C SER A 198 -3.95 9.17 18.96
N ARG A 199 -3.11 8.96 19.98
CA ARG A 199 -3.07 7.72 20.79
C ARG A 199 -3.89 7.76 22.07
N LEU A 200 -4.32 8.94 22.54
CA LEU A 200 -5.27 8.99 23.63
C LEU A 200 -6.68 8.87 23.06
N LYS A 201 -7.37 7.77 23.39
CA LYS A 201 -8.82 7.68 23.26
C LYS A 201 -9.45 8.55 24.36
N LEU A 202 -9.43 9.87 24.18
CA LEU A 202 -10.21 10.76 25.07
C LEU A 202 -11.69 10.60 24.77
N THR A 203 -12.50 10.53 25.82
CA THR A 203 -13.95 10.66 25.72
C THR A 203 -14.32 12.11 25.34
N ASP A 204 -15.50 12.30 24.75
CA ASP A 204 -15.95 13.63 24.31
C ASP A 204 -16.03 14.64 25.49
N LYS A 205 -16.31 14.15 26.71
CA LYS A 205 -16.33 14.95 27.94
C LYS A 205 -14.93 15.46 28.30
N GLU A 206 -13.91 14.60 28.25
CA GLU A 206 -12.52 14.95 28.54
C GLU A 206 -11.97 15.94 27.49
N ARG A 207 -12.33 15.75 26.22
CA ARG A 207 -11.93 16.65 25.13
C ARG A 207 -12.49 18.06 25.32
N LYS A 208 -13.76 18.18 25.73
CA LYS A 208 -14.41 19.47 25.99
C LYS A 208 -13.78 20.19 27.18
N LYS A 209 -13.49 19.46 28.27
CA LYS A 209 -12.86 20.01 29.48
C LYS A 209 -11.42 20.47 29.22
N LEU A 210 -10.67 19.72 28.42
CA LEU A 210 -9.34 20.12 27.97
C LEU A 210 -9.37 21.39 27.12
N GLN A 211 -10.33 21.50 26.18
CA GLN A 211 -10.52 22.71 25.38
C GLN A 211 -10.88 23.93 26.25
N GLU A 212 -11.71 23.75 27.28
CA GLU A 212 -12.03 24.82 28.22
C GLU A 212 -10.81 25.26 29.05
N MET A 213 -9.94 24.33 29.46
CA MET A 213 -8.71 24.68 30.18
C MET A 213 -7.70 25.42 29.29
N ILE A 214 -7.55 25.02 28.03
CA ILE A 214 -6.70 25.75 27.08
C ILE A 214 -7.25 27.17 26.86
N LYS A 215 -8.57 27.35 26.82
CA LYS A 215 -9.20 28.68 26.68
C LYS A 215 -9.10 29.55 27.93
N LYS A 216 -8.95 28.95 29.12
CA LYS A 216 -8.83 29.66 30.41
C LYS A 216 -7.39 29.94 30.84
N ALA A 217 -6.40 29.41 30.12
CA ALA A 217 -5.00 29.62 30.45
C ALA A 217 -4.59 31.07 30.12
N ASP A 218 -4.36 31.88 31.15
CA ASP A 218 -4.02 33.31 31.02
C ASP A 218 -2.50 33.56 30.95
N SER A 219 -1.68 32.50 31.07
CA SER A 219 -0.22 32.59 31.03
C SER A 219 0.42 31.66 29.99
N LEU A 220 1.49 32.14 29.35
CA LEU A 220 2.26 31.38 28.36
C LEU A 220 2.88 30.11 28.97
N GLU A 221 3.27 30.17 30.25
CA GLU A 221 3.83 29.05 31.00
C GLU A 221 2.81 27.93 31.21
N GLU A 222 1.54 28.28 31.43
CA GLU A 222 0.45 27.33 31.61
C GLU A 222 0.11 26.60 30.30
N ILE A 223 0.15 27.32 29.17
CA ILE A 223 -0.01 26.73 27.83
C ILE A 223 1.11 25.73 27.55
N ILE A 224 2.38 26.09 27.81
CA ILE A 224 3.54 25.21 27.63
C ILE A 224 3.44 23.96 28.51
N ARG A 225 2.95 24.11 29.75
CA ARG A 225 2.74 22.99 30.67
C ARG A 225 1.64 22.03 30.18
N LEU A 226 0.53 22.57 29.66
CA LEU A 226 -0.56 21.79 29.08
C LEU A 226 -0.11 21.05 27.82
N GLU A 227 0.61 21.72 26.92
CA GLU A 227 1.18 21.12 25.70
C GLU A 227 2.18 20.00 26.04
N LYS A 228 3.05 20.22 27.03
CA LYS A 228 4.01 19.23 27.49
C LYS A 228 3.31 17.98 28.05
N ALA A 229 2.29 18.15 28.89
CA ALA A 229 1.51 17.04 29.42
C ALA A 229 0.83 16.23 28.30
N LEU A 230 0.27 16.93 27.31
CA LEU A 230 -0.37 16.31 26.14
C LEU A 230 0.64 15.55 25.26
N ASN A 231 1.84 16.08 25.10
CA ASN A 231 2.91 15.44 24.33
C ASN A 231 3.53 14.24 25.07
N GLU A 232 3.52 14.28 26.39
CA GLU A 232 3.89 13.14 27.25
C GLU A 232 2.78 12.07 27.33
N GLY A 233 1.60 12.33 26.73
CA GLY A 233 0.48 11.41 26.69
C GLY A 233 -0.26 11.27 28.03
N ARG A 234 -0.12 12.27 28.92
CA ARG A 234 -0.76 12.30 30.23
C ARG A 234 -1.82 13.40 30.26
N LEU A 235 -3.00 13.06 30.76
CA LEU A 235 -4.06 14.05 30.97
C LEU A 235 -3.63 15.03 32.08
N PRO A 236 -3.75 16.35 31.87
CA PRO A 236 -3.47 17.33 32.90
C PRO A 236 -4.39 17.12 34.13
N PRO A 237 -3.88 17.41 35.35
CA PRO A 237 -4.68 17.29 36.58
C PRO A 237 -5.93 18.16 36.47
N GLY A 238 -7.12 17.56 36.63
CA GLY A 238 -8.43 18.21 36.45
C GLY A 238 -9.24 17.73 35.24
N VAL A 239 -8.62 17.05 34.25
CA VAL A 239 -9.36 16.38 33.15
C VAL A 239 -9.90 15.02 33.56
N MET A 240 -9.25 14.33 34.51
CA MET A 240 -9.74 13.04 35.01
C MET A 240 -11.11 13.25 35.66
N VAL A 241 -12.11 12.59 35.09
CA VAL A 241 -13.44 12.46 35.69
C VAL A 241 -13.29 11.35 36.72
N GLU A 242 -13.52 11.64 38.00
CA GLU A 242 -13.83 10.57 38.94
C GLU A 242 -15.09 9.89 38.41
N ASP A 243 -14.98 8.63 37.97
CA ASP A 243 -16.16 7.82 37.73
C ASP A 243 -16.93 7.77 39.06
N PRO A 244 -18.17 8.26 39.13
CA PRO A 244 -19.03 7.92 40.24
C PRO A 244 -19.31 6.42 40.10
N MET A 245 -18.56 5.63 40.85
CA MET A 245 -18.81 4.21 41.03
C MET A 245 -20.24 4.08 41.58
N GLU A 246 -20.98 3.19 40.93
CA GLU A 246 -22.32 2.72 41.21
C GLU A 246 -22.64 2.64 42.73
N GLU A 247 -23.68 3.37 43.15
CA GLU A 247 -24.62 2.96 44.21
C GLU A 247 -26.05 3.04 43.64
#